data_AF-A0A6C2DTE2-F1
#
_entry.id   AF-A0A6C2DTE2-F1
#
_cell.length_a   1.000
_cell.length_b   1.000
_cell.length_c   1.000
_cell.angle_alpha   90.00
_cell.angle_beta   90.00
_cell.angle_gamma   90.00
#
_symmetry.space_group_name_H-M   'P 1'
#
loop_
_entity.id
_entity.type
_entity.pdbx_description
1 polymer ?
#
loop_
_entity_poly.entity_id
_entity_poly.type
_entity_poly.pdbx_seq_one_letter_code
_entity_poly.pdbx_strand_id
1 'polypeptide(L)'
;MIPKIQDLINQAQDRYLASDELGLMESYVNSLPERLKLYKLIRDREIEILQAVADQVPSELPNVTEADLETGIKNLILVLRYSSMAMLLNDENFLKQRLLNWLEGIMSMRDMRRLNETLYKLLNQGLRQQVSPVQLALIQPLITAAQVTLIY
;
A
#
# COMPACT_ATOMS: atom_id res chain seq x y z
N MET A 1 -5.71 10.21 14.18
CA MET A 1 -4.46 10.07 14.96
C MET A 1 -3.93 8.65 14.73
N ILE A 2 -2.61 8.42 14.73
CA ILE A 2 -2.05 7.06 14.61
C ILE A 2 -2.52 6.25 15.82
N PRO A 3 -3.22 5.11 15.64
CA PRO A 3 -3.86 4.40 16.75
C PRO A 3 -2.89 4.10 17.89
N LYS A 4 -1.69 3.59 17.59
CA LYS A 4 -0.69 3.26 18.61
C LYS A 4 -0.23 4.46 19.45
N ILE A 5 -0.02 5.63 18.86
CA ILE A 5 0.39 6.83 19.60
C ILE A 5 -0.77 7.38 20.42
N GLN A 6 -1.98 7.36 19.86
CA GLN A 6 -3.18 7.74 20.58
C GLN A 6 -3.42 6.84 21.80
N ASP A 7 -3.20 5.53 21.66
CA ASP A 7 -3.35 4.56 22.74
C ASP A 7 -2.32 4.79 23.84
N LEU A 8 -1.06 5.05 23.50
CA LEU A 8 -0.02 5.39 24.47
C LEU A 8 -0.38 6.66 25.27
N ILE A 9 -0.86 7.70 24.58
CA ILE A 9 -1.30 8.94 25.25
C ILE A 9 -2.50 8.68 26.17
N ASN A 10 -3.45 7.86 25.72
CA ASN A 10 -4.64 7.52 26.51
C ASN A 10 -4.30 6.70 27.76
N GLN A 11 -3.33 5.79 27.68
CA GLN A 11 -2.89 4.96 28.81
C GLN A 11 -2.08 5.76 29.85
N ALA A 12 -1.46 6.87 29.42
CA ALA A 12 -0.67 7.76 30.26
C ALA A 12 -1.45 9.00 30.74
N GLN A 13 -2.77 8.92 30.87
CA GLN A 13 -3.58 10.08 31.31
C GLN A 13 -3.30 10.48 32.76
N ASP A 14 -3.14 9.49 33.66
CA ASP A 14 -2.93 9.72 35.10
C ASP A 14 -1.47 9.54 35.55
N ARG A 15 -0.56 9.30 34.61
CA ARG A 15 0.88 9.08 34.88
C ARG A 15 1.74 9.50 33.70
N TYR A 16 3.01 9.76 33.92
CA TYR A 16 3.96 9.90 32.81
C TYR A 16 4.13 8.59 32.04
N LEU A 17 4.53 8.70 30.76
CA LEU A 17 4.95 7.55 29.96
C LEU A 17 6.17 6.89 30.62
N ALA A 18 6.14 5.57 30.70
CA ALA A 18 7.26 4.75 31.14
C ALA A 18 8.35 4.70 30.06
N SER A 19 9.54 4.22 30.42
CA SER A 19 10.70 4.23 29.52
C SER A 19 10.50 3.42 28.23
N ASP A 20 9.77 2.32 28.31
CA ASP A 20 9.38 1.50 27.15
C ASP A 20 8.38 2.22 26.25
N GLU A 21 7.38 2.89 26.82
CA GLU A 21 6.39 3.69 26.10
C GLU A 21 7.03 4.91 25.41
N LEU A 22 7.99 5.56 26.06
CA LEU A 22 8.81 6.62 25.45
C LEU A 22 9.64 6.06 24.28
N GLY A 23 10.24 4.88 24.42
CA GLY A 23 10.95 4.21 23.34
C GLY A 23 10.08 3.93 22.11
N LEU A 24 8.81 3.57 22.32
CA LEU A 24 7.83 3.41 21.22
C LEU A 24 7.53 4.75 20.52
N MET A 25 7.38 5.83 21.29
CA MET A 25 7.17 7.18 20.74
C MET A 25 8.39 7.65 19.93
N GLU A 26 9.60 7.45 20.45
CA GLU A 26 10.85 7.77 19.75
C GLU A 26 10.99 6.97 18.46
N SER A 27 10.75 5.66 18.49
CA SER A 27 10.76 4.80 17.30
C SER A 27 9.78 5.30 16.24
N TYR A 28 8.57 5.68 16.64
CA TYR A 28 7.57 6.24 15.74
C TYR A 28 8.05 7.53 15.07
N VAL A 29 8.54 8.49 15.87
CA VAL A 29 9.04 9.78 15.38
C VAL A 29 10.25 9.59 14.46
N ASN A 30 11.19 8.73 14.83
CA ASN A 30 12.40 8.44 14.06
C ASN A 30 12.09 7.77 12.71
N SER A 31 11.01 6.97 12.63
CA SER A 31 10.58 6.34 11.36
C SER A 31 9.84 7.30 10.41
N LEU A 32 9.26 8.38 10.94
CA LEU A 32 8.35 9.24 10.18
C LEU A 32 9.00 9.94 8.97
N PRO A 33 10.24 10.46 9.04
CA PRO A 33 10.88 11.11 7.89
C PRO A 33 10.97 10.21 6.66
N GLU A 34 11.36 8.94 6.82
CA GLU A 34 11.51 8.02 5.69
C GLU A 34 10.15 7.62 5.12
N ARG A 35 9.15 7.37 5.97
CA ARG A 35 7.77 7.07 5.55
C ARG A 35 7.14 8.25 4.80
N LEU A 36 7.38 9.48 5.26
CA LEU A 36 6.91 10.70 4.59
C LEU A 36 7.61 10.93 3.25
N LYS A 37 8.92 10.67 3.17
CA LYS A 37 9.69 10.76 1.93
C LYS A 37 9.15 9.78 0.89
N LEU A 38 8.93 8.52 1.28
CA LEU A 38 8.36 7.51 0.40
C LEU A 38 6.94 7.85 -0.04
N TYR A 39 6.08 8.28 0.89
CA TYR A 39 4.72 8.70 0.57
C TYR A 39 4.69 9.81 -0.49
N LYS A 40 5.55 10.84 -0.34
CA LYS A 40 5.66 11.92 -1.31
C LYS A 40 6.14 11.41 -2.66
N LEU A 41 7.16 10.55 -2.69
CA LEU A 41 7.67 9.96 -3.93
C LEU A 41 6.56 9.22 -4.68
N ILE A 42 5.83 8.33 -4.00
CA ILE A 42 4.74 7.56 -4.62
C ILE A 42 3.63 8.50 -5.10
N ARG A 43 3.21 9.47 -4.30
CA ARG A 43 2.18 10.45 -4.68
C ARG A 43 2.58 11.25 -5.93
N ASP A 44 3.81 11.74 -5.95
CA ASP A 44 4.30 12.62 -7.02
C ASP A 44 4.56 11.84 -8.33
N ARG A 45 4.77 10.52 -8.23
CA ARG A 45 5.02 9.62 -9.38
C ARG A 45 3.90 8.62 -9.66
N GLU A 46 2.73 8.78 -9.02
CA GLU A 46 1.64 7.80 -9.10
C GLU A 46 1.26 7.49 -10.56
N ILE A 47 1.07 8.55 -11.35
CA ILE A 47 0.70 8.44 -12.77
C ILE A 47 1.81 7.72 -13.55
N GLU A 48 3.07 8.10 -13.35
CA GLU A 48 4.22 7.48 -14.04
C GLU A 48 4.33 5.99 -13.73
N ILE A 49 4.22 5.61 -12.44
CA ILE A 49 4.28 4.21 -11.99
C ILE A 49 3.16 3.39 -12.64
N LEU A 50 1.92 3.88 -12.57
CA LEU A 50 0.75 3.13 -13.03
C LEU A 50 0.62 3.12 -14.55
N GLN A 51 1.05 4.18 -15.24
CA GLN A 51 1.13 4.19 -16.70
C GLN A 51 2.14 3.16 -17.20
N ALA A 52 3.33 3.10 -16.58
CA ALA A 52 4.33 2.10 -16.94
C ALA A 52 3.84 0.65 -16.73
N VAL A 53 2.98 0.42 -15.73
CA VAL A 53 2.29 -0.88 -15.56
C VAL A 53 1.30 -1.09 -16.69
N ALA A 54 0.41 -0.14 -16.95
CA ALA A 54 -0.63 -0.25 -17.98
C ALA A 54 -0.05 -0.53 -19.38
N ASP A 55 1.02 0.18 -19.75
CA ASP A 55 1.68 0.05 -21.05
C ASP A 55 2.31 -1.33 -21.27
N GLN A 56 2.70 -2.02 -20.19
CA GLN A 56 3.31 -3.35 -20.26
C GLN A 56 2.28 -4.48 -20.33
N VAL A 57 1.05 -4.29 -19.82
CA VAL A 57 0.03 -5.36 -19.77
C VAL A 57 -0.26 -5.98 -21.15
N PRO A 58 -0.50 -5.22 -22.24
CA PRO A 58 -0.82 -5.80 -23.55
C PRO A 58 0.26 -6.75 -24.09
N SER A 59 1.53 -6.54 -23.68
CA SER A 59 2.63 -7.43 -24.07
C SER A 59 2.62 -8.77 -23.33
N GLU A 60 2.14 -8.81 -22.08
CA GLU A 60 2.02 -10.03 -21.29
C GLU A 60 0.65 -10.72 -21.46
N LEU A 61 -0.39 -9.96 -21.77
CA LEU A 61 -1.77 -10.40 -21.95
C LEU A 61 -2.39 -9.81 -23.24
N PRO A 62 -2.08 -10.35 -24.43
CA PRO A 62 -2.50 -9.77 -25.71
C PRO A 62 -4.02 -9.67 -25.93
N ASN A 63 -4.80 -10.47 -25.21
CA ASN A 63 -6.27 -10.51 -25.34
C ASN A 63 -7.00 -9.71 -24.25
N VAL A 64 -6.28 -8.91 -23.44
CA VAL A 64 -6.90 -8.06 -22.43
C VAL A 64 -7.78 -7.00 -23.11
N THR A 65 -9.01 -6.83 -22.65
CA THR A 65 -9.85 -5.74 -23.13
C THR A 65 -9.43 -4.43 -22.48
N GLU A 66 -9.62 -3.31 -23.19
CA GLU A 66 -9.34 -1.98 -22.64
C GLU A 66 -10.14 -1.72 -21.35
N ALA A 67 -11.40 -2.17 -21.30
CA ALA A 67 -12.27 -2.01 -20.14
C ALA A 67 -11.81 -2.82 -18.92
N ASP A 68 -11.27 -4.03 -19.13
CA ASP A 68 -10.70 -4.83 -18.05
C ASP A 68 -9.39 -4.21 -17.55
N LEU A 69 -8.52 -3.76 -18.46
CA LEU A 69 -7.28 -3.07 -18.11
C LEU A 69 -7.57 -1.79 -17.32
N GLU A 70 -8.49 -0.96 -17.78
CA GLU A 70 -8.87 0.28 -17.08
C GLU A 70 -9.41 -0.02 -15.68
N THR A 71 -10.25 -1.05 -15.54
CA THR A 71 -10.76 -1.48 -14.22
C THR A 71 -9.61 -1.95 -13.32
N GLY A 72 -8.72 -2.79 -13.84
CA GLY A 72 -7.59 -3.32 -13.09
C GLY A 72 -6.65 -2.21 -12.62
N ILE A 73 -6.34 -1.24 -13.49
CA ILE A 73 -5.53 -0.07 -13.13
C ILE A 73 -6.24 0.75 -12.05
N LYS A 74 -7.54 1.06 -12.18
CA LYS A 74 -8.30 1.80 -11.13
C LYS A 74 -8.19 1.12 -9.77
N ASN A 75 -8.33 -0.20 -9.71
CA ASN A 75 -8.17 -0.97 -8.47
C ASN A 75 -6.74 -0.86 -7.93
N LEU A 76 -5.74 -0.93 -8.82
CA LEU A 76 -4.33 -0.79 -8.46
C LEU A 76 -3.99 0.61 -7.92
N ILE A 77 -4.65 1.67 -8.42
CA ILE A 77 -4.55 3.04 -7.86
C ILE A 77 -5.01 3.03 -6.41
N LEU A 78 -6.16 2.42 -6.12
CA LEU A 78 -6.69 2.33 -4.76
C LEU A 78 -5.69 1.59 -3.86
N VAL A 79 -5.21 0.44 -4.31
CA VAL A 79 -4.23 -0.37 -3.57
C VAL A 79 -2.96 0.45 -3.25
N LEU A 80 -2.40 1.16 -4.24
CA LEU A 80 -1.20 1.96 -4.05
C LEU A 80 -1.42 3.12 -3.07
N ARG A 81 -2.55 3.84 -3.18
CA ARG A 81 -2.89 4.96 -2.29
C ARG A 81 -3.13 4.51 -0.85
N TYR A 82 -3.93 3.47 -0.64
CA TYR A 82 -4.25 2.99 0.70
C TYR A 82 -3.06 2.29 1.35
N SER A 83 -2.22 1.60 0.58
CA SER A 83 -0.95 1.07 1.09
C SER A 83 -0.01 2.20 1.50
N SER A 84 0.12 3.24 0.68
CA SER A 84 0.94 4.41 1.03
C SER A 84 0.43 5.11 2.29
N MET A 85 -0.88 5.19 2.48
CA MET A 85 -1.48 5.75 3.69
C MET A 85 -1.26 4.88 4.92
N ALA A 86 -1.48 3.56 4.83
CA ALA A 86 -1.21 2.61 5.91
C ALA A 86 0.27 2.68 6.35
N MET A 87 1.20 2.76 5.38
CA MET A 87 2.62 2.95 5.61
C MET A 87 2.89 4.29 6.32
N LEU A 88 2.32 5.40 5.84
CA LEU A 88 2.49 6.72 6.47
C LEU A 88 1.91 6.78 7.89
N LEU A 89 0.86 6.02 8.18
CA LEU A 89 0.25 5.93 9.51
C LEU A 89 0.96 4.92 10.43
N ASN A 90 1.84 4.06 9.90
CA ASN A 90 2.40 2.91 10.61
C ASN A 90 1.30 1.96 11.14
N ASP A 91 0.24 1.79 10.35
CA ASP A 91 -0.96 1.05 10.72
C ASP A 91 -1.42 0.17 9.55
N GLU A 92 -1.01 -1.10 9.58
CA GLU A 92 -1.40 -2.08 8.55
C GLU A 92 -2.90 -2.41 8.60
N ASN A 93 -3.54 -2.28 9.76
CA ASN A 93 -4.97 -2.55 9.89
C ASN A 93 -5.80 -1.53 9.11
N PHE A 94 -5.27 -0.31 8.91
CA PHE A 94 -5.90 0.70 8.06
C PHE A 94 -6.20 0.14 6.66
N LEU A 95 -5.23 -0.53 6.03
CA LEU A 95 -5.39 -1.08 4.67
C LEU A 95 -6.51 -2.11 4.64
N LYS A 96 -6.51 -3.04 5.59
CA LYS A 96 -7.51 -4.12 5.67
C LYS A 96 -8.91 -3.55 5.88
N GLN A 97 -9.07 -2.69 6.89
CA GLN A 97 -10.37 -2.17 7.30
C GLN A 97 -10.95 -1.17 6.30
N ARG A 98 -10.11 -0.36 5.66
CA ARG A 98 -10.57 0.73 4.79
C ARG A 98 -10.66 0.37 3.32
N LEU A 99 -9.86 -0.60 2.86
CA LEU A 99 -9.85 -0.99 1.45
C LEU A 99 -10.17 -2.47 1.24
N LEU A 100 -9.38 -3.38 1.81
CA LEU A 100 -9.39 -4.78 1.37
C LEU A 100 -10.74 -5.46 1.58
N ASN A 101 -11.36 -5.28 2.76
CA ASN A 101 -12.68 -5.87 3.04
C ASN A 101 -13.77 -5.45 2.04
N TRP A 102 -13.67 -4.23 1.49
CA TRP A 102 -14.63 -3.72 0.51
C TRP A 102 -14.26 -4.12 -0.92
N LEU A 103 -12.98 -4.00 -1.28
CA LEU A 103 -12.50 -4.24 -2.62
C LEU A 103 -12.53 -5.74 -2.98
N GLU A 104 -12.26 -6.63 -2.02
CA GLU A 104 -12.39 -8.09 -2.17
C GLU A 104 -13.82 -8.46 -2.59
N GLY A 105 -14.83 -7.88 -1.95
CA GLY A 105 -16.24 -8.09 -2.29
C GLY A 105 -16.56 -7.69 -3.74
N ILE A 106 -15.99 -6.59 -4.23
CA ILE A 106 -16.18 -6.14 -5.62
C ILE A 106 -15.43 -7.05 -6.60
N MET A 107 -14.19 -7.42 -6.29
CA MET A 107 -13.33 -8.19 -7.19
C MET A 107 -13.76 -9.65 -7.31
N SER A 108 -14.35 -10.23 -6.27
CA SER A 108 -14.87 -11.61 -6.29
C SER A 108 -15.95 -11.87 -7.34
N MET A 109 -16.62 -10.83 -7.84
CA MET A 109 -17.71 -10.94 -8.82
C MET A 109 -17.24 -11.02 -10.27
N ARG A 110 -15.94 -10.83 -10.54
CA ARG A 110 -15.41 -10.64 -11.90
C ARG A 110 -14.15 -11.49 -12.10
N ASP A 111 -14.09 -12.27 -13.17
CA ASP A 111 -12.92 -13.10 -13.46
C ASP A 111 -11.77 -12.24 -14.02
N MET A 112 -10.99 -11.66 -13.10
CA MET A 112 -9.84 -10.79 -13.42
C MET A 112 -8.53 -11.36 -12.88
N ARG A 113 -8.50 -12.62 -12.42
CA ARG A 113 -7.37 -13.18 -11.67
C ARG A 113 -6.04 -13.05 -12.43
N ARG A 114 -6.00 -13.51 -13.69
CA ARG A 114 -4.79 -13.44 -14.53
C ARG A 114 -4.31 -12.00 -14.73
N LEU A 115 -5.24 -11.08 -14.98
CA LEU A 115 -4.93 -9.67 -15.13
C LEU A 115 -4.35 -9.10 -13.83
N ASN A 116 -4.96 -9.41 -12.68
CA ASN A 116 -4.46 -8.96 -11.39
C ASN A 116 -3.06 -9.53 -11.10
N GLU A 117 -2.81 -10.82 -11.36
CA GLU A 117 -1.48 -11.42 -11.21
C GLU A 117 -0.42 -10.66 -12.02
N THR A 118 -0.72 -10.32 -13.28
CA THR A 118 0.16 -9.50 -14.14
C THR A 118 0.33 -8.08 -13.59
N LEU A 119 -0.76 -7.41 -13.20
CA LEU A 119 -0.71 -6.03 -12.67
C LEU A 119 0.15 -5.94 -11.40
N TYR A 120 -0.03 -6.86 -10.45
CA TYR A 120 0.77 -6.88 -9.23
C TYR A 120 2.23 -7.22 -9.49
N LYS A 121 2.51 -8.15 -10.41
CA LYS A 121 3.88 -8.46 -10.84
C LYS A 121 4.58 -7.20 -11.39
N LEU A 122 3.93 -6.50 -12.33
CA LEU A 122 4.47 -5.29 -12.96
C LEU A 122 4.62 -4.15 -11.95
N LEU A 123 3.66 -3.94 -11.06
CA LEU A 123 3.76 -2.95 -9.99
C LEU A 123 4.98 -3.21 -9.08
N ASN A 124 5.16 -4.46 -8.65
CA ASN A 124 6.30 -4.83 -7.80
C ASN A 124 7.65 -4.61 -8.51
N GLN A 125 7.72 -4.87 -9.81
CA GLN A 125 8.91 -4.58 -10.62
C GLN A 125 9.17 -3.06 -10.72
N GLY A 126 8.14 -2.27 -11.01
CA GLY A 126 8.23 -0.81 -11.08
C GLY A 126 8.66 -0.18 -9.76
N LEU A 127 8.07 -0.62 -8.63
CA LEU A 127 8.45 -0.12 -7.31
C LEU A 127 9.92 -0.41 -6.99
N ARG A 128 10.40 -1.64 -7.26
CA ARG A 128 11.81 -2.02 -7.04
C ARG A 128 12.82 -1.15 -7.80
N GLN A 129 12.42 -0.58 -8.93
CA GLN A 129 13.28 0.29 -9.74
C GLN A 129 13.26 1.75 -9.27
N GLN A 130 12.19 2.19 -8.60
CA GLN A 130 11.99 3.59 -8.24
C GLN A 130 12.33 3.95 -6.79
N VAL A 131 12.36 2.97 -5.89
CA VAL A 131 12.58 3.22 -4.45
C VAL A 131 13.80 2.47 -3.92
N SER A 132 14.40 2.97 -2.83
CA SER A 132 15.53 2.29 -2.19
C SER A 132 15.08 0.98 -1.52
N PRO A 133 16.00 0.04 -1.20
CA PRO A 133 15.65 -1.17 -0.46
C PRO A 133 14.97 -0.90 0.89
N VAL A 134 15.40 0.16 1.58
CA VAL A 134 14.79 0.60 2.86
C VAL A 134 13.35 1.04 2.64
N GLN A 135 13.10 1.82 1.58
CA GLN A 135 11.76 2.28 1.23
C GLN A 135 10.87 1.13 0.77
N LEU A 136 11.41 0.22 -0.03
CA LEU A 136 10.68 -0.96 -0.48
C LEU A 136 10.21 -1.80 0.71
N ALA A 137 11.06 -1.99 1.72
CA ALA A 137 10.72 -2.72 2.93
C ALA A 137 9.54 -2.10 3.71
N LEU A 138 9.31 -0.79 3.60
CA LEU A 138 8.19 -0.10 4.26
C LEU A 138 6.84 -0.34 3.57
N ILE A 139 6.81 -0.54 2.24
CA ILE A 139 5.57 -0.62 1.45
C ILE A 139 5.25 -2.04 0.97
N GLN A 140 6.27 -2.88 0.80
CA GLN A 140 6.11 -4.23 0.26
C GLN A 140 5.15 -5.11 1.09
N PRO A 141 5.16 -5.11 2.43
CA PRO A 141 4.22 -5.92 3.21
C PRO A 141 2.76 -5.57 2.90
N LEU A 142 2.46 -4.29 2.68
CA LEU A 142 1.11 -3.78 2.40
C LEU A 142 0.65 -4.15 0.98
N ILE A 143 1.53 -4.00 -0.02
CA ILE A 143 1.25 -4.45 -1.39
C ILE A 143 1.05 -5.97 -1.42
N THR A 144 1.86 -6.73 -0.67
CA THR A 144 1.75 -8.18 -0.60
C THR A 144 0.45 -8.62 0.07
N ALA A 145 0.05 -7.96 1.16
CA ALA A 145 -1.24 -8.22 1.81
C ALA A 145 -2.42 -7.97 0.85
N ALA A 146 -2.38 -6.87 0.08
CA ALA A 146 -3.37 -6.60 -0.94
C ALA A 146 -3.36 -7.66 -2.05
N GLN A 147 -2.19 -8.04 -2.55
CA GLN A 147 -2.05 -9.07 -3.58
C GLN A 147 -2.63 -10.41 -3.12
N VAL A 148 -2.31 -10.84 -1.90
CA VAL A 148 -2.83 -12.10 -1.35
C VAL A 148 -4.35 -12.03 -1.25
N THR A 149 -4.89 -10.97 -0.66
CA THR A 149 -6.34 -10.84 -0.40
C THR A 149 -7.18 -10.67 -1.67
N LEU A 150 -6.63 -10.07 -2.73
CA LEU A 150 -7.39 -9.71 -3.93
C LEU A 150 -7.19 -10.68 -5.10
N ILE A 151 -6.32 -11.69 -4.93
CA ILE A 151 -6.05 -12.72 -5.95
C ILE A 151 -6.41 -14.12 -5.43
N TYR A 152 -6.17 -14.42 -4.15
CA TYR A 152 -6.34 -15.74 -3.54
C TYR A 152 -7.47 -15.73 -2.52
#